data_AF-A0A4U1C407-F1
#
_entry.id   AF-A0A4U1C407-F1
#
_cell.length_a   1.000
_cell.length_b   1.000
_cell.length_c   1.000
_cell.angle_alpha   90.00
_cell.angle_beta   90.00
_cell.angle_gamma   90.00
#
_symmetry.space_group_name_H-M   'P 1'
#
loop_
_entity.id
_entity.type
_entity.pdbx_description
1 polymer ?
#
loop_
_entity_poly.entity_id
_entity_poly.type
_entity_poly.pdbx_seq_one_letter_code
_entity_poly.pdbx_strand_id
1 'polypeptide(L)'
;MTNKLTLSVDKEVIEHAKNYAKDTGRSLSQIVETYLKSLTEKRQENSAMEYSPKLKRLIGAVKLPENFNEEAERRAYLENKNR
;
A
#
# COMPACT_ATOMS: atom_id res chain seq x y z
N MET A 1 6.49 21.10 -10.57
CA MET A 1 6.70 22.29 -9.72
C MET A 1 6.51 21.88 -8.27
N THR A 2 7.37 22.32 -7.35
CA THR A 2 7.26 22.04 -5.92
C THR A 2 6.62 23.23 -5.20
N ASN A 3 5.45 23.04 -4.60
CA ASN A 3 4.75 24.07 -3.83
C ASN A 3 4.90 23.81 -2.33
N LYS A 4 5.01 24.88 -1.53
CA LYS A 4 5.06 24.78 -0.08
C LYS A 4 3.63 24.67 0.46
N LEU A 5 3.38 23.64 1.26
CA LEU A 5 2.11 23.43 1.96
C LEU A 5 2.35 23.62 3.47
N THR A 6 1.61 24.55 4.08
CA THR A 6 1.62 24.77 5.53
C THR A 6 0.36 24.16 6.12
N LEU A 7 0.51 23.26 7.10
CA LEU A 7 -0.59 22.60 7.79
C LEU A 7 -0.57 22.99 9.27
N SER A 8 -1.75 23.29 9.81
CA SER A 8 -1.93 23.42 11.26
C SER A 8 -2.21 22.05 11.85
N VAL A 9 -1.35 21.59 12.75
CA VAL A 9 -1.43 20.27 13.39
C VAL A 9 -1.07 20.42 14.85
N ASP A 10 -1.63 19.58 15.70
CA ASP A 10 -1.32 19.55 17.13
C ASP A 10 0.18 19.35 17.40
N LYS A 11 0.65 20.02 18.46
CA LYS A 11 2.06 20.02 18.84
C LYS A 11 2.58 18.63 19.16
N GLU A 12 1.77 17.80 19.82
CA GLU A 12 2.12 16.41 20.14
C GLU A 12 2.31 15.59 18.87
N VAL A 13 1.42 15.75 17.89
CA VAL A 13 1.52 15.06 16.59
C VAL A 13 2.80 15.45 15.85
N ILE A 14 3.20 16.73 15.91
CA ILE A 14 4.45 17.21 15.31
C ILE A 14 5.67 16.50 15.94
N GLU A 15 5.68 16.34 17.26
CA GLU A 15 6.79 15.66 17.97
C GLU A 15 6.86 14.18 17.60
N HIS A 16 5.72 13.47 17.61
CA HIS A 16 5.66 12.08 17.18
C HIS A 16 6.12 11.91 15.72
N ALA A 17 5.68 12.80 14.83
CA ALA A 17 6.05 12.73 13.43
C ALA A 17 7.55 13.02 13.20
N LYS A 18 8.16 13.94 13.97
CA LYS A 18 9.61 14.18 13.94
C LYS A 18 10.40 12.97 14.42
N ASN A 19 9.95 12.32 15.49
CA ASN A 19 10.61 11.13 16.01
C ASN A 19 10.54 9.98 15.00
N TYR A 20 9.38 9.75 14.41
CA TYR A 20 9.20 8.77 13.34
C TYR A 20 10.06 9.07 12.10
N ALA A 21 10.16 10.33 11.71
CA ALA A 21 11.01 10.77 10.60
C ALA A 21 12.50 10.50 10.87
N LYS A 22 12.98 10.76 12.09
CA LYS A 22 14.35 10.46 12.52
C LYS A 22 14.64 8.96 12.49
N ASP A 23 13.75 8.16 13.06
CA ASP A 23 13.90 6.70 13.14
C ASP A 23 13.96 6.05 11.74
N THR A 24 13.10 6.51 10.83
CA THR A 24 13.04 6.00 9.47
C THR A 24 14.08 6.60 8.52
N GLY A 25 14.87 7.58 8.98
CA GLY A 25 15.86 8.30 8.16
C GLY A 25 15.25 9.10 7.01
N ARG A 26 13.98 9.49 7.11
CA ARG A 26 13.22 10.19 6.06
C ARG A 26 12.84 11.59 6.50
N SER A 27 12.71 12.51 5.55
CA SER A 27 12.18 13.84 5.86
C SER A 27 10.67 13.79 6.10
N LEU A 28 10.18 14.65 7.00
CA LEU A 28 8.75 14.85 7.23
C LEU A 28 7.98 15.19 5.93
N SER A 29 8.57 16.05 5.10
CA SER A 29 7.99 16.42 3.80
C SER A 29 7.81 15.20 2.90
N GLN A 30 8.81 14.31 2.83
CA GLN A 30 8.74 13.11 2.00
C GLN A 30 7.68 12.12 2.51
N ILE A 31 7.55 11.97 3.83
CA ILE A 31 6.54 11.09 4.44
C ILE A 31 5.13 11.60 4.08
N VAL A 32 4.89 12.91 4.29
CA VAL A 32 3.59 13.53 3.99
C VAL A 32 3.29 13.48 2.50
N GLU A 33 4.26 13.78 1.64
CA GLU A 33 4.09 13.70 0.18
C GLU A 33 3.74 12.28 -0.27
N THR A 34 4.44 11.27 0.26
CA THR A 34 4.17 9.86 -0.07
C THR A 34 2.78 9.44 0.37
N TYR A 35 2.35 9.86 1.56
CA TYR A 35 1.02 9.56 2.07
C TYR A 35 -0.08 10.22 1.23
N LEU A 36 0.07 11.51 0.92
CA LEU A 36 -0.86 12.24 0.06
C LEU A 36 -0.95 11.60 -1.34
N LYS A 37 0.19 11.21 -1.94
CA LYS A 37 0.24 10.46 -3.20
C LYS A 37 -0.58 9.19 -3.11
N SER A 38 -0.34 8.36 -2.09
CA SER A 38 -1.08 7.10 -1.90
C SER A 38 -2.60 7.30 -1.77
N LEU A 39 -3.04 8.37 -1.12
CA LEU A 39 -4.47 8.72 -1.02
C LEU A 39 -5.06 9.16 -2.36
N THR A 40 -4.30 9.89 -3.17
CA THR A 40 -4.76 10.40 -4.47
C THR A 40 -4.67 9.36 -5.59
N GLU A 41 -3.67 8.47 -5.55
CA GLU A 41 -3.49 7.37 -6.51
C GLU A 41 -4.64 6.36 -6.39
N LYS A 42 -5.07 6.03 -5.17
CA LYS A 42 -6.28 5.20 -4.93
C LYS A 42 -7.57 5.79 -5.52
N ARG A 43 -7.65 7.11 -5.69
CA ARG A 43 -8.81 7.77 -6.33
C ARG A 43 -8.71 7.74 -7.86
N GLN A 44 -7.50 7.63 -8.43
CA GLN A 44 -7.27 7.42 -9.86
C GLN A 44 -7.36 5.94 -10.29
N GLU A 45 -7.38 4.98 -9.35
CA GLU A 45 -7.55 3.55 -9.65
C GLU A 45 -8.94 3.16 -10.19
N ASN A 46 -9.89 4.10 -10.28
CA ASN A 46 -11.07 3.91 -11.14
C ASN A 46 -10.75 4.02 -12.63
N SER A 47 -9.49 4.25 -13.03
CA SER A 47 -9.09 4.42 -14.43
C SER A 47 -7.87 3.62 -14.89
N ALA A 48 -7.00 3.16 -13.99
CA ALA A 48 -6.00 2.12 -14.28
C ALA A 48 -5.30 1.69 -12.98
N MET A 49 -5.60 0.49 -12.50
CA MET A 49 -4.85 -0.14 -11.41
C MET A 49 -3.46 -0.55 -11.94
N GLU A 50 -2.51 0.39 -12.00
CA GLU A 50 -1.11 0.07 -12.25
C GLU A 50 -0.51 -0.58 -11.01
N TYR A 51 -0.59 -1.91 -10.94
CA TYR A 51 0.09 -2.69 -9.91
C TYR A 51 1.56 -2.28 -9.78
N SER A 52 2.08 -2.23 -8.54
CA SER A 52 3.50 -2.01 -8.26
C SER A 52 4.38 -2.90 -9.17
N PRO A 53 5.52 -2.42 -9.69
CA PRO A 53 6.39 -3.20 -10.59
C PRO A 53 6.84 -4.53 -9.98
N LYS A 54 6.88 -4.65 -8.65
CA LYS A 54 7.07 -5.94 -7.97
C LYS A 54 5.87 -6.87 -8.16
N LEU A 55 4.64 -6.39 -7.96
CA LEU A 55 3.41 -7.17 -8.18
C LEU A 55 3.22 -7.56 -9.66
N LYS A 56 3.53 -6.67 -10.61
CA LYS A 56 3.46 -7.01 -12.06
C LYS A 56 4.33 -8.21 -12.42
N ARG A 57 5.45 -8.42 -11.72
CA ARG A 57 6.32 -9.60 -11.92
C ARG A 57 5.75 -10.88 -11.29
N LEU A 58 4.87 -10.76 -10.30
CA LEU A 58 4.20 -11.90 -9.67
C LEU A 58 2.90 -12.29 -10.40
N ILE A 59 2.19 -11.34 -10.99
CA ILE A 59 0.97 -11.59 -11.76
C ILE A 59 1.35 -12.45 -12.99
N GLY A 60 0.81 -13.67 -13.07
CA GLY A 60 1.11 -14.64 -14.12
C GLY A 60 2.32 -15.55 -13.86
N ALA A 61 3.04 -15.36 -12.74
CA ALA A 61 4.09 -16.30 -12.32
C ALA A 61 3.51 -17.67 -11.89
N VAL A 62 2.25 -17.68 -11.45
CA VAL A 62 1.52 -18.90 -11.10
C VAL A 62 0.55 -19.20 -12.24
N LYS A 63 0.74 -20.37 -12.88
CA LYS A 63 -0.21 -20.91 -13.85
C LYS A 63 -1.24 -21.75 -13.10
N LEU A 64 -2.51 -21.35 -13.19
CA LEU A 64 -3.61 -22.15 -12.65
C LEU A 64 -4.08 -23.15 -13.72
N PRO A 65 -4.50 -24.36 -13.33
CA PRO A 65 -5.13 -25.30 -14.26
C PRO A 65 -6.46 -24.73 -14.79
N GLU A 66 -6.85 -25.10 -16.01
CA GLU A 66 -8.07 -24.57 -16.67
C GLU A 66 -9.36 -24.81 -15.86
N ASN A 67 -9.38 -25.87 -15.03
CA ASN A 67 -10.50 -26.21 -14.14
C ASN A 67 -10.26 -25.81 -12.68
N PHE A 68 -9.50 -24.74 -12.44
CA PHE A 68 -9.24 -24.28 -11.08
C PHE A 68 -10.49 -23.65 -10.45
N ASN A 69 -11.01 -24.29 -9.40
CA ASN A 69 -12.10 -23.75 -8.61
C ASN A 69 -11.54 -23.10 -7.33
N GLU A 70 -11.43 -21.77 -7.34
CA GLU A 70 -10.89 -20.99 -6.22
C GLU A 70 -11.63 -21.26 -4.91
N GLU A 71 -12.96 -21.40 -4.97
CA GLU A 71 -13.79 -21.53 -3.78
C GLU A 71 -13.59 -22.89 -3.10
N ALA A 72 -13.50 -23.95 -3.90
CA ALA A 72 -13.27 -25.32 -3.40
C ALA A 72 -11.89 -25.45 -2.74
N GLU A 73 -10.84 -24.94 -3.38
CA GLU A 73 -9.47 -24.97 -2.86
C GLU A 73 -9.32 -24.14 -1.59
N ARG A 74 -9.94 -22.95 -1.56
CA ARG A 74 -9.95 -22.10 -0.36
C ARG A 74 -10.63 -22.81 0.81
N ARG A 75 -11.75 -23.50 0.56
CA ARG A 75 -12.49 -24.25 1.58
C ARG A 75 -11.66 -25.41 2.13
N ALA A 76 -11.04 -26.20 1.25
CA ALA A 76 -10.16 -27.31 1.63
C ALA A 76 -8.95 -26.84 2.46
N TYR A 77 -8.32 -25.72 2.09
CA TYR A 77 -7.21 -25.15 2.85
C TYR A 77 -7.64 -24.71 4.25
N LEU A 78 -8.78 -24.01 4.37
CA LEU A 78 -9.30 -23.56 5.66
C LEU A 78 -9.70 -24.75 6.55
N GLU A 79 -10.26 -25.80 5.97
CA GLU A 79 -10.60 -27.02 6.71
C GLU A 79 -9.35 -27.75 7.23
N ASN A 80 -8.32 -27.90 6.40
CA ASN A 80 -7.04 -28.51 6.81
C ASN A 80 -6.25 -27.66 7.81
N LYS A 81 -6.35 -26.33 7.74
CA LYS A 81 -5.64 -25.44 8.67
C LYS A 81 -6.22 -25.47 10.09
N ASN A 82 -7.53 -25.71 10.20
CA ASN A 82 -8.24 -25.73 11.49
C ASN A 82 -8.37 -27.15 12.06
N ARG A 83 -7.58 -28.10 11.55
CA ARG A 83 -7.53 -29.49 11.97
C ARG A 83 -6.16 -29.79 12.59
#